data_AF-A0A7S2IDU3-F1
#
_entry.id   AF-A0A7S2IDU3-F1
#
_cell.length_a   1.000
_cell.length_b   1.000
_cell.length_c   1.000
_cell.angle_alpha   90.00
_cell.angle_beta   90.00
_cell.angle_gamma   90.00
#
_symmetry.space_group_name_H-M   'P 1'
#
loop_
_entity.id
_entity.type
_entity.pdbx_description
1 polymer ?
#
loop_
_entity_poly.entity_id
_entity_poly.type
_entity_poly.pdbx_seq_one_letter_code
_entity_poly.pdbx_strand_id
1 'polypeptide(L)'
;MVGDDEDTDKGELKYQESKMFNSEWFLCNAYDNTKARRITFEIYGLDTQDTFTKVWDYAAFDGLFRFNAELMNPNRKEGRFHYIIERLSVVTVFKDRELKLMPEPTEETPMLPIYETTRKIPTGRMDLKERQRLREQMDMLDIRRAENIAKRRQATKQKVLAHIMRLKEEDKKRKEEQEQKIEEEKKLRTKQKEEAERKEREEEARLEAMRKARRKAVEVKEERTEEQDEEEYRQLRARWRVKDAERAKNLADQAAKIAAEQKERRAAAEKHQQHLADVQARREVAWAARDERVRRKQNTKLKQILEVKHERERQAKLRLERNKEYLQLLHTERQPIFAAQLVRTEERKAAQQAEAQAFLNYKEKRAIPKKVNKKGAKSGKSRSSDKDEKGAKPKGKAKPKATKSDKGESETDGAGTDTKSASRSPRGPGKVDTEKALDAVEAKMRKEMEEAKKREMKQKKRDKKIQEKEQERLDKENARMAEVREAYRQNVTVKEETAAEKRLILAQKAKEAETAAERTKLDRARLDRVREQNIARKEMQRLAALCA
;
A
#
# COMPACT_ATOMS: atom_id res chain seq x y z
N MET A 1 33.31 0.93 -7.62
CA MET A 1 32.52 -0.28 -7.36
C MET A 1 33.33 -1.12 -6.40
N VAL A 2 33.05 -0.98 -5.11
CA VAL A 2 33.58 -1.82 -4.03
C VAL A 2 32.57 -2.95 -3.87
N GLY A 3 33.03 -4.20 -3.81
CA GLY A 3 32.21 -5.40 -3.97
C GLY A 3 31.23 -5.67 -2.82
N ASP A 4 30.00 -6.03 -3.18
CA ASP A 4 28.89 -6.43 -2.30
C ASP A 4 29.06 -7.85 -1.72
N ASP A 5 30.27 -8.22 -1.27
CA ASP A 5 30.54 -9.52 -0.62
C ASP A 5 30.43 -9.46 0.93
N GLU A 6 30.20 -8.27 1.51
CA GLU A 6 30.08 -8.07 2.96
C GLU A 6 28.70 -8.40 3.56
N ASP A 7 27.68 -8.63 2.74
CA ASP A 7 26.30 -8.87 3.22
C ASP A 7 26.06 -10.26 3.81
N THR A 8 26.94 -11.22 3.52
CA THR A 8 26.78 -12.61 3.96
C THR A 8 27.08 -12.89 5.43
N ASP A 9 27.63 -11.91 6.17
CA ASP A 9 28.13 -12.12 7.53
C ASP A 9 27.52 -11.16 8.58
N LYS A 10 26.35 -10.58 8.28
CA LYS A 10 25.63 -9.66 9.16
C LYS A 10 24.95 -10.34 10.37
N GLY A 11 24.64 -11.64 10.30
CA GLY A 11 23.99 -12.38 11.40
C GLY A 11 22.46 -12.38 11.33
N GLU A 12 21.78 -12.83 12.39
CA GLU A 12 20.31 -12.88 12.44
C GLU A 12 19.75 -11.53 12.88
N LEU A 13 18.76 -11.00 12.17
CA LEU A 13 18.03 -9.79 12.57
C LEU A 13 17.27 -10.06 13.88
N LYS A 14 17.64 -9.37 14.96
CA LYS A 14 17.01 -9.56 16.28
C LYS A 14 16.01 -8.47 16.63
N TYR A 15 16.27 -7.24 16.19
CA TYR A 15 15.45 -6.09 16.58
C TYR A 15 15.41 -5.08 15.44
N GLN A 16 14.26 -4.43 15.28
CA GLN A 16 14.00 -3.47 14.20
C GLN A 16 13.09 -2.36 14.72
N GLU A 17 13.47 -1.11 14.49
CA GLU A 17 12.74 0.06 14.93
C GLU A 17 12.90 1.21 13.92
N SER A 18 11.86 2.03 13.74
CA SER A 18 11.93 3.22 12.90
C SER A 18 12.31 4.44 13.74
N LYS A 19 13.28 5.23 13.29
CA LYS A 19 13.70 6.47 13.95
C LYS A 19 13.84 7.61 12.95
N MET A 20 13.42 8.79 13.35
CA MET A 20 13.61 10.01 12.56
C MET A 20 14.99 10.62 12.86
N PHE A 21 15.76 10.90 11.81
CA PHE A 21 17.03 11.61 11.89
C PHE A 21 16.96 12.83 10.98
N ASN A 22 17.25 14.03 11.49
CA ASN A 22 17.27 15.27 10.70
C ASN A 22 16.00 15.48 9.83
N SER A 23 14.80 15.20 10.39
CA SER A 23 13.50 15.25 9.69
C SER A 23 13.26 14.19 8.61
N GLU A 24 14.11 13.18 8.47
CA GLU A 24 13.93 12.04 7.56
C GLU A 24 13.71 10.75 8.35
N TRP A 25 12.85 9.86 7.84
CA TRP A 25 12.58 8.57 8.48
C TRP A 25 13.59 7.51 8.04
N PHE A 26 14.23 6.89 9.03
CA PHE A 26 15.13 5.77 8.81
C PHE A 26 14.64 4.52 9.53
N LEU A 27 14.99 3.38 8.98
CA LEU A 27 14.74 2.06 9.54
C LEU A 27 16.03 1.52 10.16
N CYS A 28 16.05 1.35 11.48
CA CYS A 28 17.17 0.85 12.24
C CYS A 28 17.03 -0.65 12.47
N ASN A 29 17.96 -1.44 11.94
CA ASN A 29 18.02 -2.89 12.05
C ASN A 29 19.23 -3.27 12.94
N ALA A 30 19.00 -4.13 13.93
CA ALA A 30 20.05 -4.69 14.78
C ALA A 30 20.21 -6.19 14.49
N TYR A 31 21.38 -6.57 13.98
CA TYR A 31 21.75 -7.95 13.70
C TYR A 31 22.71 -8.48 14.76
N ASP A 32 22.43 -9.69 15.24
CA ASP A 32 23.27 -10.40 16.20
C ASP A 32 23.99 -11.55 15.47
N ASN A 33 25.31 -11.43 15.29
CA ASN A 33 26.14 -12.49 14.75
C ASN A 33 26.84 -13.24 15.88
N THR A 34 26.20 -14.32 16.35
CA THR A 34 26.72 -15.17 17.42
C THR A 34 28.00 -15.89 17.06
N LYS A 35 28.27 -16.12 15.76
CA LYS A 35 29.48 -16.82 15.29
C LYS A 35 30.70 -15.90 15.33
N ALA A 36 30.53 -14.67 14.84
CA ALA A 36 31.58 -13.66 14.81
C ALA A 36 31.68 -12.84 16.11
N ARG A 37 30.78 -13.06 17.09
CA ARG A 37 30.70 -12.33 18.37
C ARG A 37 30.63 -10.81 18.19
N ARG A 38 29.87 -10.36 17.18
CA ARG A 38 29.67 -8.95 16.85
C ARG A 38 28.19 -8.64 16.63
N ILE A 39 27.83 -7.41 16.91
CA ILE A 39 26.49 -6.85 16.74
C ILE A 39 26.59 -5.73 15.72
N THR A 40 25.78 -5.82 14.67
CA THR A 40 25.78 -4.85 13.58
C THR A 40 24.47 -4.08 13.59
N PHE A 41 24.56 -2.75 13.68
CA PHE A 41 23.43 -1.87 13.48
C PHE A 41 23.50 -1.28 12.08
N GLU A 42 22.43 -1.42 11.34
CA GLU A 42 22.27 -0.90 9.99
C GLU A 42 21.08 0.04 9.97
N ILE A 43 21.27 1.23 9.42
CA ILE A 43 20.23 2.24 9.30
C ILE A 43 20.00 2.50 7.82
N TYR A 44 18.75 2.36 7.39
CA TYR A 44 18.33 2.53 6.01
C TYR A 44 17.40 3.74 5.87
N GLY A 45 17.77 4.72 5.03
CA GLY A 45 16.95 5.89 4.73
C GLY A 45 15.84 5.53 3.77
N LEU A 46 14.58 5.77 4.18
CA LEU A 46 13.42 5.43 3.34
C LEU A 46 13.32 6.33 2.09
N ASP A 47 13.74 7.60 2.22
CA ASP A 47 13.64 8.59 1.14
C ASP A 47 14.94 8.70 0.33
N THR A 48 16.10 8.71 1.00
CA THR A 48 17.41 8.90 0.35
C THR A 48 18.04 7.61 -0.16
N GLN A 49 17.55 6.45 0.30
CA GLN A 49 18.17 5.13 0.09
C GLN A 49 19.61 5.01 0.65
N ASP A 50 20.03 5.96 1.47
CA ASP A 50 21.34 5.92 2.15
C ASP A 50 21.35 4.77 3.16
N THR A 51 22.48 4.05 3.24
CA THR A 51 22.65 2.94 4.18
C THR A 51 23.89 3.19 5.03
N PHE A 52 23.72 3.22 6.35
CA PHE A 52 24.81 3.43 7.30
C PHE A 52 24.95 2.21 8.20
N THR A 53 26.18 1.74 8.41
CA THR A 53 26.47 0.58 9.25
C THR A 53 27.38 0.95 10.42
N LYS A 54 27.11 0.37 11.59
CA LYS A 54 27.96 0.45 12.77
C LYS A 54 28.09 -0.92 13.40
N VAL A 55 29.32 -1.38 13.58
CA VAL A 55 29.62 -2.70 14.14
C VAL A 55 30.24 -2.54 15.53
N TRP A 56 29.80 -3.34 16.48
CA TRP A 56 30.38 -3.46 17.81
C TRP A 56 30.71 -4.92 18.12
N ASP A 57 31.89 -5.17 18.66
CA ASP A 57 32.21 -6.46 19.29
C ASP A 57 31.43 -6.61 20.59
N TYR A 58 31.12 -7.85 20.99
CA TYR A 58 30.34 -8.10 22.22
C TYR A 58 30.95 -7.44 23.46
N ALA A 59 32.29 -7.44 23.59
CA ALA A 59 32.96 -6.81 24.72
C ALA A 59 32.80 -5.28 24.72
N ALA A 60 32.91 -4.65 23.55
CA ALA A 60 32.70 -3.21 23.39
C ALA A 60 31.24 -2.83 23.63
N PHE A 61 30.31 -3.66 23.14
CA PHE A 61 28.88 -3.50 23.32
C PHE A 61 28.46 -3.61 24.79
N ASP A 62 28.92 -4.64 25.50
CA ASP A 62 28.65 -4.81 26.93
C ASP A 62 29.25 -3.67 27.78
N GLY A 63 30.42 -3.17 27.36
CA GLY A 63 31.08 -2.01 27.98
C GLY A 63 30.21 -0.74 27.99
N LEU A 64 29.32 -0.56 27.01
CA LEU A 64 28.41 0.59 26.94
C LEU A 64 27.36 0.58 28.07
N PHE A 65 27.03 -0.59 28.62
CA PHE A 65 25.97 -0.75 29.61
C PHE A 65 26.48 -0.91 31.05
N ARG A 66 27.81 -0.83 31.26
CA ARG A 66 28.43 -1.04 32.59
C ARG A 66 27.91 -0.11 33.69
N PHE A 67 27.40 1.07 33.32
CA PHE A 67 26.86 2.06 34.25
C PHE A 67 25.32 2.08 34.33
N ASN A 68 24.63 1.27 33.51
CA ASN A 68 23.16 1.19 33.48
C ASN A 68 22.68 -0.11 34.13
N ALA A 69 22.33 -0.05 35.41
CA ALA A 69 21.93 -1.23 36.20
C ALA A 69 20.76 -2.03 35.57
N GLU A 70 19.84 -1.37 34.88
CA GLU A 70 18.69 -2.03 34.23
C GLU A 70 19.04 -2.76 32.92
N LEU A 71 20.11 -2.35 32.25
CA LEU A 71 20.58 -2.89 30.98
C LEU A 71 21.85 -3.73 31.11
N MET A 72 22.44 -3.80 32.32
CA MET A 72 23.60 -4.63 32.60
C MET A 72 23.33 -6.13 32.47
N ASN A 73 22.06 -6.57 32.52
CA ASN A 73 21.70 -7.97 32.32
C ASN A 73 21.75 -8.37 30.82
N PRO A 74 22.59 -9.35 30.41
CA PRO A 74 22.70 -9.81 29.02
C PRO A 74 21.40 -10.38 28.44
N ASN A 75 20.47 -10.81 29.28
CA ASN A 75 19.18 -11.37 28.83
C ASN A 75 18.23 -10.30 28.30
N ARG A 76 18.47 -9.01 28.57
CA ARG A 76 17.68 -7.87 28.06
C ARG A 76 18.22 -7.32 26.74
N LYS A 77 18.35 -8.20 25.74
CA LYS A 77 18.92 -7.84 24.43
C LYS A 77 18.14 -6.72 23.74
N GLU A 78 16.81 -6.77 23.73
CA GLU A 78 15.96 -5.77 23.07
C GLU A 78 16.09 -4.38 23.71
N GLY A 79 16.05 -4.29 25.05
CA GLY A 79 16.24 -3.03 25.76
C GLY A 79 17.62 -2.40 25.51
N ARG A 80 18.66 -3.23 25.33
CA ARG A 80 20.00 -2.76 24.95
C ARG A 80 20.04 -2.25 23.51
N PHE A 81 19.39 -2.94 22.58
CA PHE A 81 19.29 -2.49 21.19
C PHE A 81 18.53 -1.16 21.09
N HIS A 82 17.41 -1.05 21.78
CA HIS A 82 16.63 0.19 21.84
C HIS A 82 17.45 1.36 22.42
N TYR A 83 18.12 1.15 23.55
CA TYR A 83 18.98 2.18 24.18
C TYR A 83 20.03 2.75 23.23
N ILE A 84 20.61 1.91 22.37
CA ILE A 84 21.58 2.31 21.36
C ILE A 84 20.88 3.05 20.23
N ILE A 85 19.76 2.53 19.70
CA ILE A 85 19.00 3.17 18.62
C ILE A 85 18.55 4.59 19.03
N GLU A 86 18.09 4.78 20.26
CA GLU A 86 17.73 6.10 20.81
C GLU A 86 18.89 7.12 20.78
N ARG A 87 20.14 6.65 20.91
CA ARG A 87 21.34 7.48 21.00
C ARG A 87 22.15 7.55 19.71
N LEU A 88 21.84 6.72 18.74
CA LEU A 88 22.44 6.81 17.42
C LEU A 88 22.06 8.15 16.76
N SER A 89 22.98 8.75 16.03
CA SER A 89 22.75 9.95 15.20
C SER A 89 23.63 9.91 13.95
N VAL A 90 23.12 10.45 12.85
CA VAL A 90 23.89 10.62 11.60
C VAL A 90 24.63 11.94 11.69
N VAL A 91 25.96 11.89 11.82
CA VAL A 91 26.83 13.06 11.92
C VAL A 91 27.61 13.21 10.62
N THR A 92 27.58 14.40 10.03
CA THR A 92 28.43 14.75 8.89
C THR A 92 29.83 15.07 9.38
N VAL A 93 30.81 14.23 9.04
CA VAL A 93 32.23 14.45 9.32
C VAL A 93 32.90 14.85 8.01
N PHE A 94 33.27 16.12 7.87
CA PHE A 94 33.73 16.73 6.62
C PHE A 94 32.67 16.65 5.49
N LYS A 95 32.82 15.68 4.57
CA LYS A 95 31.93 15.45 3.42
C LYS A 95 31.16 14.13 3.52
N ASP A 96 31.56 13.24 4.43
CA ASP A 96 30.96 11.93 4.59
C ASP A 96 30.00 11.91 5.79
N ARG A 97 28.88 11.20 5.63
CA ARG A 97 27.90 10.98 6.70
C ARG A 97 28.24 9.68 7.40
N GLU A 98 28.45 9.74 8.71
CA GLU A 98 28.77 8.57 9.53
C GLU A 98 27.78 8.41 10.67
N LEU A 99 27.55 7.16 11.06
CA LEU A 99 26.71 6.82 12.21
C LEU A 99 27.53 6.87 13.51
N LYS A 100 27.19 7.80 14.40
CA LYS A 100 27.87 7.97 15.70
C LYS A 100 26.87 7.84 16.86
N LEU A 101 27.35 7.23 17.95
CA LEU A 101 26.60 7.11 19.19
C LEU A 101 26.80 8.39 20.01
N MET A 102 25.72 9.10 20.31
CA MET A 102 25.71 10.30 21.14
C MET A 102 25.50 9.95 22.61
N PRO A 103 26.02 10.75 23.55
CA PRO A 103 25.83 10.52 24.98
C PRO A 103 24.36 10.70 25.41
N GLU A 104 23.66 11.65 24.78
CA GLU A 104 22.26 11.98 25.07
C GLU A 104 21.31 11.34 24.04
N PRO A 105 20.11 10.88 24.46
CA PRO A 105 19.07 10.40 23.54
C PRO A 105 18.64 11.48 22.55
N THR A 106 18.31 11.11 21.32
CA THR A 106 17.81 12.05 20.31
C THR A 106 16.40 12.53 20.67
N GLU A 107 16.23 13.85 20.78
CA GLU A 107 15.09 14.57 21.37
C GLU A 107 13.73 14.32 20.67
N GLU A 108 13.73 13.79 19.45
CA GLU A 108 12.52 13.64 18.61
C GLU A 108 11.88 12.25 18.64
N THR A 109 12.44 11.29 19.38
CA THR A 109 11.84 9.95 19.47
C THR A 109 10.63 10.01 20.42
N PRO A 110 9.38 9.81 19.96
CA PRO A 110 8.26 9.72 20.88
C PRO A 110 8.49 8.50 21.77
N MET A 111 8.82 8.74 23.05
CA MET A 111 8.93 7.69 24.06
C MET A 111 7.66 6.83 24.01
N LEU A 112 7.77 5.64 23.45
CA LEU A 112 6.84 4.54 23.70
C LEU A 112 7.48 3.69 24.79
N PRO A 113 7.02 3.79 26.06
CA PRO A 113 7.49 2.89 27.08
C PRO A 113 6.85 1.52 26.83
N ILE A 114 7.69 0.52 26.58
CA ILE A 114 7.32 -0.89 26.69
C ILE A 114 6.93 -1.13 28.15
N TYR A 115 5.65 -1.33 28.41
CA TYR A 115 5.19 -1.88 29.68
C TYR A 115 4.87 -3.37 29.48
N GLU A 116 5.86 -4.23 29.73
CA GLU A 116 5.55 -5.58 30.23
C GLU A 116 5.07 -5.43 31.69
N THR A 117 3.75 -5.36 31.87
CA THR A 117 3.04 -5.28 33.16
C THR A 117 2.99 -6.61 33.92
N THR A 118 3.99 -7.49 33.78
CA THR A 118 4.07 -8.74 34.54
C THR A 118 5.43 -8.95 35.18
N ARG A 119 5.97 -7.92 35.84
CA ARG A 119 7.07 -8.11 36.79
C ARG A 119 6.56 -8.93 37.99
N LYS A 120 6.87 -10.22 38.06
CA LYS A 120 6.85 -10.96 39.32
C LYS A 120 8.06 -10.51 40.15
N ILE A 121 7.78 -9.85 41.28
CA ILE A 121 8.79 -9.47 42.26
C ILE A 121 9.47 -10.76 42.76
N PRO A 122 10.81 -10.84 42.81
CA PRO A 122 11.52 -11.96 43.43
C PRO A 122 11.30 -11.90 44.96
N THR A 123 10.22 -12.52 45.43
CA THR A 123 9.87 -12.55 46.85
C THR A 123 10.51 -13.75 47.53
N GLY A 124 11.84 -13.74 47.63
CA GLY A 124 12.56 -14.79 48.33
C GLY A 124 12.54 -14.66 49.85
N ARG A 125 12.40 -13.43 50.41
CA ARG A 125 12.64 -13.19 51.86
C ARG A 125 11.84 -12.04 52.52
N MET A 126 10.84 -11.45 51.88
CA MET A 126 10.18 -10.22 52.39
C MET A 126 8.82 -10.52 53.03
N ASP A 127 8.45 -9.81 54.09
CA ASP A 127 7.26 -10.12 54.89
C ASP A 127 5.95 -9.70 54.18
N LEU A 128 4.82 -10.36 54.48
CA LEU A 128 3.56 -10.18 53.71
C LEU A 128 3.05 -8.73 53.78
N LYS A 129 3.22 -8.08 54.93
CA LYS A 129 2.75 -6.71 55.20
C LYS A 129 3.52 -5.66 54.42
N GLU A 130 4.83 -5.87 54.23
CA GLU A 130 5.69 -5.00 53.41
C GLU A 130 5.39 -5.16 51.93
N ARG A 131 5.05 -6.37 51.47
CA ARG A 131 4.58 -6.61 50.10
C ARG A 131 3.29 -5.89 49.80
N GLN A 132 2.33 -5.85 50.74
CA GLN A 132 1.08 -5.11 50.54
C GLN A 132 1.31 -3.60 50.47
N ARG A 133 2.12 -3.03 51.37
CA ARG A 133 2.49 -1.60 51.31
C ARG A 133 3.18 -1.22 50.01
N LEU A 134 4.08 -2.07 49.49
CA LEU A 134 4.76 -1.79 48.22
C LEU A 134 3.83 -1.90 47.01
N ARG A 135 2.82 -2.79 47.05
CA ARG A 135 1.77 -2.83 46.03
C ARG A 135 0.93 -1.57 46.05
N GLU A 136 0.47 -1.15 47.22
CA GLU A 136 -0.34 0.07 47.39
C GLU A 136 0.43 1.33 46.96
N GLN A 137 1.73 1.40 47.26
CA GLN A 137 2.58 2.52 46.81
C GLN A 137 2.80 2.52 45.29
N MET A 138 2.90 1.34 44.66
CA MET A 138 2.98 1.22 43.19
C MET A 138 1.66 1.59 42.54
N ASP A 139 0.54 1.10 43.07
CA ASP A 139 -0.80 1.44 42.58
C ASP A 139 -1.05 2.96 42.67
N MET A 140 -0.65 3.60 43.77
CA MET A 140 -0.73 5.05 43.93
C MET A 140 0.16 5.81 42.93
N LEU A 141 1.35 5.29 42.62
CA LEU A 141 2.24 5.89 41.61
C LEU A 141 1.70 5.71 40.20
N ASP A 142 1.08 4.57 39.90
CA ASP A 142 0.47 4.31 38.60
C ASP A 142 -0.82 5.12 38.41
N ILE A 143 -1.61 5.34 39.46
CA ILE A 143 -2.73 6.29 39.45
C ILE A 143 -2.21 7.71 39.16
N ARG A 144 -1.17 8.18 39.85
CA ARG A 144 -0.58 9.52 39.59
C ARG A 144 0.01 9.64 38.18
N ARG A 145 0.60 8.57 37.64
CA ARG A 145 1.09 8.54 36.26
C ARG A 145 -0.07 8.59 35.28
N ALA A 146 -1.13 7.81 35.50
CA ALA A 146 -2.33 7.80 34.67
C ALA A 146 -3.00 9.18 34.65
N GLU A 147 -3.12 9.85 35.80
CA GLU A 147 -3.64 11.21 35.91
C GLU A 147 -2.77 12.23 35.17
N ASN A 148 -1.45 12.14 35.28
CA ASN A 148 -0.54 13.03 34.55
C ASN A 148 -0.60 12.79 33.03
N ILE A 149 -0.73 11.54 32.60
CA ILE A 149 -0.95 11.20 31.19
C ILE A 149 -2.30 11.75 30.72
N ALA A 150 -3.36 11.64 31.51
CA ALA A 150 -4.67 12.19 31.19
C ALA A 150 -4.63 13.72 31.09
N LYS A 151 -3.96 14.41 32.03
CA LYS A 151 -3.76 15.87 31.97
C LYS A 151 -2.99 16.29 30.72
N ARG A 152 -1.92 15.57 30.36
CA ARG A 152 -1.17 15.83 29.10
C ARG A 152 -2.05 15.62 27.87
N ARG A 153 -2.84 14.53 27.83
CA ARG A 153 -3.78 14.26 26.73
C ARG A 153 -4.84 15.36 26.61
N GLN A 154 -5.37 15.85 27.74
CA GLN A 154 -6.32 16.97 27.75
C GLN A 154 -5.67 18.27 27.26
N ALA A 155 -4.45 18.60 27.68
CA ALA A 155 -3.72 19.77 27.20
C ALA A 155 -3.44 19.69 25.69
N THR A 156 -3.05 18.52 25.17
CA THR A 156 -2.89 18.31 23.73
C THR A 156 -4.22 18.47 22.98
N LYS A 157 -5.31 17.90 23.51
CA LYS A 157 -6.66 18.06 22.94
C LYS A 157 -7.08 19.53 22.90
N GLN A 158 -6.79 20.31 23.95
CA GLN A 158 -7.05 21.75 23.97
C GLN A 158 -6.23 22.51 22.93
N LYS A 159 -4.94 22.18 22.76
CA LYS A 159 -4.11 22.78 21.71
C LYS A 159 -4.63 22.47 20.30
N VAL A 160 -5.06 21.24 20.06
CA VAL A 160 -5.67 20.84 18.78
C VAL A 160 -6.99 21.56 18.55
N LEU A 161 -7.84 21.68 19.57
CA LEU A 161 -9.09 22.45 19.46
C LEU A 161 -8.82 23.94 19.21
N ALA A 162 -7.83 24.54 19.86
CA ALA A 162 -7.43 25.92 19.61
C ALA A 162 -6.92 26.12 18.16
N HIS A 163 -6.14 25.16 17.64
CA HIS A 163 -5.71 25.18 16.23
C HIS A 163 -6.89 25.05 15.25
N ILE A 164 -7.84 24.17 15.54
CA ILE A 164 -9.07 24.03 14.73
C ILE A 164 -9.90 25.32 14.77
N MET A 165 -10.03 25.96 15.93
CA MET A 165 -10.72 27.24 16.06
C MET A 165 -10.01 28.34 15.26
N ARG A 166 -8.67 28.38 15.30
CA ARG A 166 -7.88 29.32 14.48
C ARG A 166 -8.10 29.12 12.98
N LEU A 167 -8.12 27.87 12.51
CA LEU A 167 -8.43 27.56 11.11
C LEU A 167 -9.86 27.97 10.73
N LYS A 168 -10.83 27.74 11.62
CA LYS A 168 -12.22 28.20 11.39
C LYS A 168 -12.33 29.71 11.35
N GLU A 169 -11.58 30.44 12.18
CA GLU A 169 -11.51 31.91 12.15
C GLU A 169 -10.84 32.42 10.88
N GLU A 170 -9.76 31.78 10.42
CA GLU A 170 -9.12 32.09 9.13
C GLU A 170 -10.06 31.86 7.95
N ASP A 171 -10.80 30.75 7.95
CA ASP A 171 -11.82 30.46 6.92
C ASP A 171 -12.99 31.44 7.00
N LYS A 172 -13.40 31.86 8.20
CA LYS A 172 -14.43 32.87 8.38
C LYS A 172 -13.95 34.23 7.84
N LYS A 173 -12.73 34.64 8.14
CA LYS A 173 -12.11 35.87 7.59
C LYS A 173 -12.03 35.82 6.07
N ARG A 174 -11.62 34.68 5.48
CA ARG A 174 -11.60 34.50 4.02
C ARG A 174 -12.98 34.63 3.40
N LYS A 175 -14.02 34.11 4.06
CA LYS A 175 -15.42 34.28 3.62
C LYS A 175 -15.87 35.73 3.74
N GLU A 176 -15.58 36.40 4.85
CA GLU A 176 -15.87 37.83 5.04
C GLU A 176 -15.14 38.70 4.01
N GLU A 177 -13.88 38.41 3.68
CA GLU A 177 -13.13 39.08 2.60
C GLU A 177 -13.73 38.83 1.21
N GLN A 178 -14.22 37.63 0.94
CA GLN A 178 -14.93 37.32 -0.30
C GLN A 178 -16.27 38.05 -0.38
N GLU A 179 -17.03 38.09 0.73
CA GLU A 179 -18.28 38.83 0.83
C GLU A 179 -18.05 40.34 0.65
N GLN A 180 -17.00 40.90 1.27
CA GLN A 180 -16.60 42.30 1.06
C GLN A 180 -16.24 42.58 -0.40
N LYS A 181 -15.48 41.70 -1.06
CA LYS A 181 -15.19 41.83 -2.51
C LYS A 181 -16.46 41.78 -3.36
N ILE A 182 -17.39 40.90 -3.02
CA ILE A 182 -18.69 40.81 -3.70
C ILE A 182 -19.52 42.08 -3.45
N GLU A 183 -19.49 42.64 -2.24
CA GLU A 183 -20.16 43.90 -1.90
C GLU A 183 -19.53 45.10 -2.61
N GLU A 184 -18.21 45.16 -2.70
CA GLU A 184 -17.48 46.18 -3.46
C GLU A 184 -17.81 46.07 -4.96
N GLU A 185 -17.84 44.86 -5.51
CA GLU A 185 -18.26 44.62 -6.89
C GLU A 185 -19.73 45.02 -7.10
N LYS A 186 -20.63 44.71 -6.16
CA LYS A 186 -22.03 45.17 -6.20
C LYS A 186 -22.13 46.70 -6.15
N LYS A 187 -21.36 47.36 -5.28
CA LYS A 187 -21.30 48.84 -5.16
C LYS A 187 -20.74 49.48 -6.44
N LEU A 188 -19.74 48.85 -7.07
CA LEU A 188 -19.22 49.28 -8.37
C LEU A 188 -20.27 49.12 -9.46
N ARG A 189 -21.00 48.01 -9.50
CA ARG A 189 -22.12 47.80 -10.44
C ARG A 189 -23.26 48.78 -10.21
N THR A 190 -23.61 49.14 -8.98
CA THR A 190 -24.64 50.17 -8.72
C THR A 190 -24.16 51.54 -9.13
N LYS A 191 -22.91 51.92 -8.83
CA LYS A 191 -22.33 53.20 -9.30
C LYS A 191 -22.26 53.28 -10.82
N GLN A 192 -21.87 52.21 -11.50
CA GLN A 192 -21.89 52.14 -12.96
C GLN A 192 -23.31 52.26 -13.53
N LYS A 193 -24.31 51.67 -12.87
CA LYS A 193 -25.72 51.84 -13.26
C LYS A 193 -26.21 53.26 -13.03
N GLU A 194 -25.89 53.88 -11.90
CA GLU A 194 -26.24 55.26 -11.59
C GLU A 194 -25.56 56.25 -12.55
N GLU A 195 -24.29 56.02 -12.91
CA GLU A 195 -23.60 56.81 -13.94
C GLU A 195 -24.19 56.60 -15.34
N ALA A 196 -24.59 55.39 -15.68
CA ALA A 196 -25.27 55.10 -16.94
C ALA A 196 -26.66 55.76 -16.97
N GLU A 197 -27.43 55.68 -15.91
CA GLU A 197 -28.75 56.31 -15.78
C GLU A 197 -28.62 57.85 -15.75
N ARG A 198 -27.56 58.39 -15.16
CA ARG A 198 -27.25 59.82 -15.21
C ARG A 198 -26.93 60.27 -16.63
N LYS A 199 -26.13 59.50 -17.38
CA LYS A 199 -25.85 59.76 -18.80
C LYS A 199 -27.11 59.64 -19.64
N GLU A 200 -27.96 58.64 -19.38
CA GLU A 200 -29.24 58.46 -20.06
C GLU A 200 -30.19 59.64 -19.76
N ARG A 201 -30.29 60.11 -18.51
CA ARG A 201 -31.04 61.32 -18.17
C ARG A 201 -30.47 62.59 -18.79
N GLU A 202 -29.15 62.72 -18.89
CA GLU A 202 -28.50 63.85 -19.59
C GLU A 202 -28.77 63.79 -21.11
N GLU A 203 -28.76 62.60 -21.71
CA GLU A 203 -29.12 62.36 -23.11
C GLU A 203 -30.62 62.57 -23.37
N GLU A 204 -31.49 62.12 -22.48
CA GLU A 204 -32.93 62.37 -22.51
C GLU A 204 -33.23 63.86 -22.35
N ALA A 205 -32.56 64.56 -21.43
CA ALA A 205 -32.69 66.01 -21.29
C ALA A 205 -32.18 66.74 -22.53
N ARG A 206 -31.11 66.26 -23.17
CA ARG A 206 -30.60 66.79 -24.45
C ARG A 206 -31.56 66.52 -25.60
N LEU A 207 -32.19 65.35 -25.64
CA LEU A 207 -33.24 64.99 -26.60
C LEU A 207 -34.53 65.75 -26.34
N GLU A 208 -34.88 66.04 -25.09
CA GLU A 208 -36.04 66.84 -24.72
C GLU A 208 -35.80 68.33 -25.03
N ALA A 209 -34.58 68.83 -24.83
CA ALA A 209 -34.15 70.16 -25.28
C ALA A 209 -34.21 70.26 -26.82
N MET A 210 -33.74 69.23 -27.53
CA MET A 210 -33.91 69.12 -28.99
C MET A 210 -35.39 69.03 -29.40
N ARG A 211 -36.24 68.31 -28.66
CA ARG A 211 -37.69 68.23 -28.89
C ARG A 211 -38.39 69.56 -28.59
N LYS A 212 -37.97 70.30 -27.57
CA LYS A 212 -38.46 71.65 -27.26
C LYS A 212 -38.02 72.66 -28.31
N ALA A 213 -36.77 72.58 -28.78
CA ALA A 213 -36.28 73.36 -29.92
C ALA A 213 -37.04 73.01 -31.20
N ARG A 214 -37.37 71.73 -31.42
CA ARG A 214 -38.20 71.27 -32.53
C ARG A 214 -39.66 71.71 -32.41
N ARG A 215 -40.26 71.72 -31.21
CA ARG A 215 -41.62 72.26 -30.99
C ARG A 215 -41.68 73.76 -31.28
N LYS A 216 -40.69 74.53 -30.81
CA LYS A 216 -40.54 75.95 -31.15
C LYS A 216 -40.28 76.18 -32.65
N ALA A 217 -39.59 75.27 -33.32
CA ALA A 217 -39.36 75.34 -34.77
C ALA A 217 -40.57 74.87 -35.62
N VAL A 218 -41.48 74.09 -35.03
CA VAL A 218 -42.74 73.65 -35.68
C VAL A 218 -43.82 74.74 -35.54
N GLU A 219 -43.90 75.43 -34.40
CA GLU A 219 -44.76 76.63 -34.25
C GLU A 219 -44.37 77.78 -35.20
N VAL A 220 -43.11 77.86 -35.63
CA VAL A 220 -42.63 78.86 -36.62
C VAL A 220 -42.85 78.41 -38.08
N LYS A 221 -43.28 77.16 -38.31
CA LYS A 221 -43.45 76.57 -39.65
C LYS A 221 -44.89 76.23 -40.03
N GLU A 222 -45.88 76.66 -39.24
CA GLU A 222 -47.32 76.50 -39.59
C GLU A 222 -47.88 77.68 -40.41
N GLU A 223 -47.06 78.66 -40.78
CA GLU A 223 -47.44 79.75 -41.71
C GLU A 223 -46.50 79.81 -42.92
N ARG A 224 -46.47 78.76 -43.76
CA ARG A 224 -46.15 78.90 -45.20
C ARG A 224 -46.37 77.62 -46.01
N THR A 225 -47.34 77.75 -46.92
CA THR A 225 -47.32 77.30 -48.33
C THR A 225 -47.32 75.80 -48.62
N GLU A 226 -48.51 75.29 -48.93
CA GLU A 226 -48.85 73.96 -49.46
C GLU A 226 -48.22 73.66 -50.86
N GLU A 227 -47.51 74.62 -51.47
CA GLU A 227 -46.84 74.44 -52.77
C GLU A 227 -45.34 74.09 -52.67
N GLN A 228 -44.73 74.09 -51.47
CA GLN A 228 -43.35 73.62 -51.26
C GLN A 228 -43.27 72.11 -50.92
N ASP A 229 -44.38 71.51 -50.50
CA ASP A 229 -44.42 70.14 -49.99
C ASP A 229 -44.18 69.09 -51.09
N GLU A 230 -44.51 69.39 -52.34
CA GLU A 230 -44.30 68.45 -53.46
C GLU A 230 -42.82 68.38 -53.92
N GLU A 231 -42.09 69.49 -53.83
CA GLU A 231 -40.64 69.53 -54.10
C GLU A 231 -39.84 68.97 -52.92
N GLU A 232 -40.27 69.26 -51.68
CA GLU A 232 -39.69 68.67 -50.48
C GLU A 232 -39.91 67.15 -50.44
N TYR A 233 -41.04 66.61 -50.93
CA TYR A 233 -41.27 65.16 -50.99
C TYR A 233 -40.31 64.43 -51.93
N ARG A 234 -39.90 65.07 -53.05
CA ARG A 234 -38.87 64.52 -53.95
C ARG A 234 -37.47 64.58 -53.32
N GLN A 235 -37.14 65.68 -52.65
CA GLN A 235 -35.88 65.82 -51.92
C GLN A 235 -35.81 64.88 -50.70
N LEU A 236 -36.94 64.59 -50.04
CA LEU A 236 -37.04 63.66 -48.92
C LEU A 236 -36.76 62.22 -49.35
N ARG A 237 -37.28 61.78 -50.51
CA ARG A 237 -36.97 60.46 -51.08
C ARG A 237 -35.51 60.34 -51.49
N ALA A 238 -34.91 61.40 -52.05
CA ALA A 238 -33.48 61.43 -52.37
C ALA A 238 -32.62 61.33 -51.09
N ARG A 239 -32.96 62.09 -50.04
CA ARG A 239 -32.29 62.02 -48.72
C ARG A 239 -32.48 60.67 -48.04
N TRP A 240 -33.63 60.03 -48.19
CA TRP A 240 -33.87 58.67 -47.68
C TRP A 240 -33.05 57.62 -48.40
N ARG A 241 -32.93 57.69 -49.74
CA ARG A 241 -32.04 56.77 -50.49
C ARG A 241 -30.59 56.91 -50.07
N VAL A 242 -30.11 58.14 -49.85
CA VAL A 242 -28.75 58.39 -49.33
C VAL A 242 -28.60 57.84 -47.92
N LYS A 243 -29.57 58.08 -47.03
CA LYS A 243 -29.54 57.62 -45.63
C LYS A 243 -29.67 56.10 -45.49
N ASP A 244 -30.41 55.45 -46.38
CA ASP A 244 -30.52 53.98 -46.41
C ASP A 244 -29.28 53.36 -47.05
N ALA A 245 -28.67 54.00 -48.04
CA ALA A 245 -27.36 53.60 -48.56
C ALA A 245 -26.24 53.77 -47.50
N GLU A 246 -26.28 54.83 -46.69
CA GLU A 246 -25.36 55.02 -45.56
C GLU A 246 -25.61 53.99 -44.45
N ARG A 247 -26.86 53.68 -44.12
CA ARG A 247 -27.18 52.59 -43.17
C ARG A 247 -26.74 51.24 -43.71
N ALA A 248 -26.93 50.97 -44.99
CA ALA A 248 -26.47 49.74 -45.63
C ALA A 248 -24.94 49.64 -45.64
N LYS A 249 -24.22 50.74 -45.91
CA LYS A 249 -22.74 50.80 -45.78
C LYS A 249 -22.29 50.58 -44.35
N ASN A 250 -22.91 51.22 -43.37
CA ASN A 250 -22.57 51.04 -41.96
C ASN A 250 -22.82 49.60 -41.47
N LEU A 251 -23.90 48.96 -41.92
CA LEU A 251 -24.18 47.54 -41.64
C LEU A 251 -23.17 46.62 -42.32
N ALA A 252 -22.78 46.91 -43.56
CA ALA A 252 -21.75 46.17 -44.29
C ALA A 252 -20.37 46.30 -43.62
N ASP A 253 -20.00 47.50 -43.18
CA ASP A 253 -18.74 47.76 -42.47
C ASP A 253 -18.71 47.10 -41.09
N GLN A 254 -19.83 47.08 -40.37
CA GLN A 254 -19.95 46.34 -39.11
C GLN A 254 -19.86 44.82 -39.33
N ALA A 255 -20.54 44.29 -40.36
CA ALA A 255 -20.43 42.88 -40.72
C ALA A 255 -19.00 42.50 -41.12
N ALA A 256 -18.29 43.37 -41.85
CA ALA A 256 -16.89 43.17 -42.23
C ALA A 256 -15.96 43.17 -41.01
N LYS A 257 -16.17 44.07 -40.04
CA LYS A 257 -15.40 44.09 -38.78
C LYS A 257 -15.62 42.83 -37.95
N ILE A 258 -16.88 42.40 -37.79
CA ILE A 258 -17.21 41.16 -37.06
C ILE A 258 -16.60 39.94 -37.77
N ALA A 259 -16.65 39.89 -39.11
CA ALA A 259 -16.04 38.81 -39.88
C ALA A 259 -14.51 38.78 -39.76
N ALA A 260 -13.85 39.94 -39.72
CA ALA A 260 -12.41 40.05 -39.51
C ALA A 260 -12.02 39.59 -38.09
N GLU A 261 -12.74 40.04 -37.06
CA GLU A 261 -12.53 39.64 -35.67
C GLU A 261 -12.73 38.13 -35.46
N GLN A 262 -13.75 37.54 -36.10
CA GLN A 262 -13.96 36.09 -36.06
C GLN A 262 -12.82 35.31 -36.74
N LYS A 263 -12.27 35.82 -37.85
CA LYS A 263 -11.11 35.19 -38.51
C LYS A 263 -9.86 35.27 -37.63
N GLU A 264 -9.61 36.41 -37.00
CA GLU A 264 -8.48 36.58 -36.09
C GLU A 264 -8.61 35.68 -34.85
N ARG A 265 -9.81 35.58 -34.28
CA ARG A 265 -10.09 34.68 -33.16
C ARG A 265 -9.91 33.20 -33.53
N ARG A 266 -10.30 32.79 -34.75
CA ARG A 266 -10.04 31.42 -35.25
C ARG A 266 -8.55 31.16 -35.43
N ALA A 267 -7.81 32.09 -36.05
CA ALA A 267 -6.36 31.95 -36.21
C ALA A 267 -5.63 31.91 -34.87
N ALA A 268 -6.07 32.69 -33.87
CA ALA A 268 -5.52 32.64 -32.52
C ALA A 268 -5.83 31.31 -31.81
N ALA A 269 -7.05 30.77 -31.99
CA ALA A 269 -7.42 29.46 -31.46
C ALA A 269 -6.63 28.32 -32.11
N GLU A 270 -6.41 28.36 -33.42
CA GLU A 270 -5.59 27.39 -34.15
C GLU A 270 -4.13 27.43 -33.67
N LYS A 271 -3.54 28.62 -33.52
CA LYS A 271 -2.18 28.77 -32.95
C LYS A 271 -2.09 28.23 -31.53
N HIS A 272 -3.10 28.48 -30.69
CA HIS A 272 -3.15 27.93 -29.34
C HIS A 272 -3.26 26.39 -29.37
N GLN A 273 -4.07 25.83 -30.28
CA GLN A 273 -4.19 24.37 -30.43
C GLN A 273 -2.88 23.74 -30.90
N GLN A 274 -2.20 24.36 -31.87
CA GLN A 274 -0.88 23.91 -32.33
C GLN A 274 0.15 23.95 -31.20
N HIS A 275 0.19 25.04 -30.42
CA HIS A 275 1.09 25.13 -29.27
C HIS A 275 0.80 24.04 -28.22
N LEU A 276 -0.47 23.74 -27.93
CA LEU A 276 -0.82 22.64 -27.03
C LEU A 276 -0.38 21.29 -27.58
N ALA A 277 -0.58 21.05 -28.88
CA ALA A 277 -0.14 19.83 -29.54
C ALA A 277 1.39 19.66 -29.48
N ASP A 278 2.14 20.74 -29.72
CA ASP A 278 3.61 20.73 -29.62
C ASP A 278 4.08 20.43 -28.18
N VAL A 279 3.44 21.02 -27.17
CA VAL A 279 3.74 20.75 -25.76
C VAL A 279 3.42 19.30 -25.41
N GLN A 280 2.30 18.75 -25.89
CA GLN A 280 1.94 17.35 -25.71
C GLN A 280 2.95 16.42 -26.40
N ALA A 281 3.33 16.68 -27.65
CA ALA A 281 4.32 15.90 -28.38
C ALA A 281 5.69 15.90 -27.66
N ARG A 282 6.14 17.05 -27.15
CA ARG A 282 7.36 17.14 -26.31
C ARG A 282 7.26 16.31 -25.04
N ARG A 283 6.09 16.30 -24.40
CA ARG A 283 5.83 15.51 -23.19
C ARG A 283 5.86 14.00 -23.50
N GLU A 284 5.25 13.58 -24.60
CA GLU A 284 5.25 12.19 -25.06
C GLU A 284 6.65 11.69 -25.37
N VAL A 285 7.48 12.49 -26.08
CA VAL A 285 8.89 12.15 -26.32
C VAL A 285 9.66 12.01 -25.01
N ALA A 286 9.47 12.91 -24.05
CA ALA A 286 10.12 12.85 -22.75
C ALA A 286 9.69 11.61 -21.93
N TRP A 287 8.41 11.23 -22.02
CA TRP A 287 7.87 10.02 -21.39
C TRP A 287 8.39 8.76 -22.06
N ALA A 288 8.38 8.68 -23.39
CA ALA A 288 8.97 7.56 -24.13
C ALA A 288 10.45 7.35 -23.79
N ALA A 289 11.24 8.44 -23.71
CA ALA A 289 12.64 8.37 -23.31
C ALA A 289 12.82 7.92 -21.85
N ARG A 290 11.92 8.33 -20.95
CA ARG A 290 11.91 7.86 -19.55
C ARG A 290 11.60 6.37 -19.48
N ASP A 291 10.57 5.93 -20.18
CA ASP A 291 10.13 4.53 -20.20
C ASP A 291 11.20 3.63 -20.82
N GLU A 292 11.88 4.08 -21.87
CA GLU A 292 13.01 3.36 -22.44
C GLU A 292 14.17 3.23 -21.43
N ARG A 293 14.51 4.30 -20.68
CA ARG A 293 15.52 4.21 -19.61
C ARG A 293 15.12 3.23 -18.52
N VAL A 294 13.86 3.24 -18.10
CA VAL A 294 13.32 2.31 -17.10
C VAL A 294 13.38 0.88 -17.63
N ARG A 295 12.95 0.66 -18.88
CA ARG A 295 13.01 -0.65 -19.55
C ARG A 295 14.44 -1.16 -19.68
N ARG A 296 15.41 -0.30 -20.03
CA ARG A 296 16.84 -0.65 -20.07
C ARG A 296 17.33 -1.10 -18.69
N LYS A 297 17.01 -0.37 -17.62
CA LYS A 297 17.34 -0.75 -16.22
C LYS A 297 16.71 -2.07 -15.80
N GLN A 298 15.45 -2.29 -16.16
CA GLN A 298 14.74 -3.55 -15.89
C GLN A 298 15.39 -4.72 -16.65
N ASN A 299 15.76 -4.52 -17.92
CA ASN A 299 16.41 -5.52 -18.74
C ASN A 299 17.82 -5.87 -18.22
N THR A 300 18.62 -4.90 -17.77
CA THR A 300 19.92 -5.19 -17.14
C THR A 300 19.75 -5.98 -15.85
N LYS A 301 18.80 -5.60 -14.99
CA LYS A 301 18.50 -6.35 -13.77
C LYS A 301 18.02 -7.77 -14.07
N LEU A 302 17.19 -7.95 -15.09
CA LEU A 302 16.71 -9.26 -15.52
C LEU A 302 17.85 -10.13 -16.06
N LYS A 303 18.78 -9.55 -16.84
CA LYS A 303 20.00 -10.25 -17.28
C LYS A 303 20.85 -10.72 -16.10
N GLN A 304 21.11 -9.84 -15.12
CA GLN A 304 21.85 -10.21 -13.90
C GLN A 304 21.18 -11.36 -13.13
N ILE A 305 19.85 -11.33 -12.99
CA ILE A 305 19.10 -12.40 -12.33
C ILE A 305 19.24 -13.72 -13.09
N LEU A 306 19.17 -13.70 -14.42
CA LEU A 306 19.34 -14.90 -15.24
C LEU A 306 20.77 -15.45 -15.17
N GLU A 307 21.78 -14.59 -15.17
CA GLU A 307 23.18 -14.98 -15.00
C GLU A 307 23.41 -15.67 -13.65
N VAL A 308 22.95 -15.07 -12.55
CA VAL A 308 23.02 -15.66 -11.19
C VAL A 308 22.26 -16.98 -11.12
N LYS A 309 21.11 -17.09 -11.80
CA LYS A 309 20.33 -18.34 -11.86
C LYS A 309 21.14 -19.43 -12.56
N HIS A 310 21.73 -19.14 -13.72
CA HIS A 310 22.55 -20.09 -14.46
C HIS A 310 23.80 -20.50 -13.70
N GLU A 311 24.43 -19.57 -12.98
CA GLU A 311 25.57 -19.88 -12.13
C GLU A 311 25.19 -20.80 -10.97
N ARG A 312 24.06 -20.53 -10.29
CA ARG A 312 23.52 -21.42 -9.25
C ARG A 312 23.19 -22.82 -9.79
N GLU A 313 22.63 -22.91 -11.00
CA GLU A 313 22.37 -24.18 -11.66
C GLU A 313 23.66 -24.95 -11.97
N ARG A 314 24.72 -24.26 -12.43
CA ARG A 314 26.05 -24.87 -12.63
C ARG A 314 26.65 -25.36 -11.31
N GLN A 315 26.61 -24.55 -10.25
CA GLN A 315 27.08 -24.95 -8.92
C GLN A 315 26.29 -26.14 -8.36
N ALA A 316 24.98 -26.18 -8.58
CA ALA A 316 24.15 -27.31 -8.18
C ALA A 316 24.52 -28.60 -8.93
N LYS A 317 24.78 -28.53 -10.25
CA LYS A 317 25.27 -29.65 -11.04
C LYS A 317 26.63 -30.15 -10.56
N LEU A 318 27.59 -29.24 -10.33
CA LEU A 318 28.90 -29.58 -9.78
C LEU A 318 28.81 -30.23 -8.39
N ARG A 319 27.90 -29.77 -7.52
CA ARG A 319 27.66 -30.42 -6.21
C ARG A 319 27.08 -31.82 -6.37
N LEU A 320 26.17 -32.03 -7.32
CA LEU A 320 25.63 -33.35 -7.61
C LEU A 320 26.69 -34.30 -8.16
N GLU A 321 27.57 -33.82 -9.04
CA GLU A 321 28.71 -34.59 -9.56
C GLU A 321 29.67 -34.98 -8.44
N ARG A 322 30.12 -34.03 -7.61
CA ARG A 322 30.95 -34.30 -6.42
C ARG A 322 30.30 -35.28 -5.45
N ASN A 323 28.99 -35.15 -5.23
CA ASN A 323 28.26 -36.09 -4.37
C ASN A 323 28.19 -37.50 -4.98
N LYS A 324 28.04 -37.62 -6.30
CA LYS A 324 28.08 -38.92 -6.99
C LYS A 324 29.48 -39.55 -6.91
N GLU A 325 30.53 -38.77 -7.14
CA GLU A 325 31.92 -39.23 -6.98
C GLU A 325 32.19 -39.69 -5.55
N TYR A 326 31.74 -38.93 -4.56
CA TYR A 326 31.86 -39.29 -3.16
C TYR A 326 31.12 -40.61 -2.84
N LEU A 327 29.90 -40.79 -3.35
CA LEU A 327 29.15 -42.04 -3.18
C LEU A 327 29.83 -43.22 -3.87
N GLN A 328 30.41 -43.03 -5.05
CA GLN A 328 31.20 -44.05 -5.73
C GLN A 328 32.43 -44.43 -4.92
N LEU A 329 33.18 -43.44 -4.42
CA LEU A 329 34.36 -43.68 -3.57
C LEU A 329 33.97 -44.44 -2.29
N LEU A 330 32.90 -44.01 -1.61
CA LEU A 330 32.37 -44.68 -0.43
C LEU A 330 31.94 -46.13 -0.74
N HIS A 331 31.36 -46.38 -1.92
CA HIS A 331 31.00 -47.73 -2.36
C HIS A 331 32.25 -48.57 -2.58
N THR A 332 33.26 -48.05 -3.28
CA THR A 332 34.54 -48.72 -3.54
C THR A 332 35.27 -49.07 -2.24
N GLU A 333 35.30 -48.15 -1.27
CA GLU A 333 35.91 -48.38 0.05
C GLU A 333 35.13 -49.39 0.90
N ARG A 334 33.79 -49.39 0.83
CA ARG A 334 32.95 -50.30 1.62
C ARG A 334 32.84 -51.69 1.03
N GLN A 335 32.96 -51.85 -0.29
CA GLN A 335 32.83 -53.14 -0.95
C GLN A 335 33.76 -54.24 -0.40
N PRO A 336 35.08 -54.01 -0.18
CA PRO A 336 35.95 -55.03 0.38
C PRO A 336 35.59 -55.37 1.82
N ILE A 337 35.11 -54.39 2.60
CA ILE A 337 34.64 -54.62 3.98
C ILE A 337 33.43 -55.55 3.97
N PHE A 338 32.45 -55.27 3.10
CA PHE A 338 31.27 -56.11 2.94
C PHE A 338 31.63 -57.50 2.42
N ALA A 339 32.52 -57.61 1.42
CA ALA A 339 32.99 -58.90 0.91
C ALA A 339 33.67 -59.73 2.01
N ALA A 340 34.57 -59.13 2.79
CA ALA A 340 35.22 -59.80 3.92
C ALA A 340 34.22 -60.23 5.00
N GLN A 341 33.19 -59.41 5.26
CA GLN A 341 32.13 -59.76 6.20
C GLN A 341 31.27 -60.92 5.69
N LEU A 342 31.01 -60.96 4.39
CA LEU A 342 30.24 -62.00 3.71
C LEU A 342 30.98 -63.35 3.81
N VAL A 343 32.29 -63.36 3.54
CA VAL A 343 33.17 -64.52 3.74
C VAL A 343 33.11 -65.00 5.20
N ARG A 344 33.26 -64.11 6.19
CA ARG A 344 33.15 -64.49 7.62
C ARG A 344 31.78 -65.05 8.00
N THR A 345 30.70 -64.63 7.34
CA THR A 345 29.37 -65.23 7.56
C THR A 345 29.25 -66.60 6.92
N GLU A 346 29.84 -66.81 5.75
CA GLU A 346 29.88 -68.11 5.09
C GLU A 346 30.73 -69.11 5.87
N GLU A 347 31.91 -68.71 6.35
CA GLU A 347 32.76 -69.51 7.24
C GLU A 347 32.01 -69.94 8.52
N ARG A 348 31.27 -69.02 9.14
CA ARG A 348 30.44 -69.35 10.32
C ARG A 348 29.33 -70.33 10.00
N LYS A 349 28.67 -70.20 8.84
CA LYS A 349 27.65 -71.16 8.39
C LYS A 349 28.27 -72.53 8.12
N ALA A 350 29.43 -72.58 7.47
CA ALA A 350 30.15 -73.83 7.21
C ALA A 350 30.58 -74.50 8.52
N ALA A 351 31.09 -73.74 9.50
CA ALA A 351 31.41 -74.24 10.83
C ALA A 351 30.17 -74.79 11.54
N GLN A 352 29.03 -74.09 11.51
CA GLN A 352 27.76 -74.57 12.06
C GLN A 352 27.29 -75.86 11.38
N GLN A 353 27.44 -75.97 10.05
CA GLN A 353 27.12 -77.20 9.33
C GLN A 353 28.05 -78.35 9.71
N ALA A 354 29.35 -78.10 9.86
CA ALA A 354 30.32 -79.08 10.30
C ALA A 354 30.04 -79.54 11.74
N GLU A 355 29.70 -78.63 12.65
CA GLU A 355 29.27 -78.95 14.02
C GLU A 355 27.98 -79.77 14.02
N ALA A 356 26.99 -79.40 13.19
CA ALA A 356 25.74 -80.14 13.05
C ALA A 356 25.98 -81.55 12.50
N GLN A 357 26.85 -81.70 11.50
CA GLN A 357 27.25 -83.01 10.98
C GLN A 357 28.03 -83.81 12.02
N ALA A 358 28.95 -83.20 12.76
CA ALA A 358 29.68 -83.85 13.84
C ALA A 358 28.73 -84.31 14.95
N PHE A 359 27.73 -83.51 15.29
CA PHE A 359 26.68 -83.86 16.24
C PHE A 359 25.80 -85.01 15.73
N LEU A 360 25.41 -85.00 14.45
CA LEU A 360 24.68 -86.12 13.82
C LEU A 360 25.52 -87.40 13.85
N ASN A 361 26.77 -87.34 13.42
CA ASN A 361 27.71 -88.47 13.45
C ASN A 361 27.90 -89.00 14.88
N TYR A 362 28.00 -88.12 15.87
CA TYR A 362 28.08 -88.50 17.28
C TYR A 362 26.80 -89.19 17.75
N LYS A 363 25.64 -88.64 17.38
CA LYS A 363 24.32 -89.20 17.71
C LYS A 363 24.11 -90.56 17.07
N GLU A 364 24.57 -90.77 15.83
CA GLU A 364 24.54 -92.06 15.14
C GLU A 364 25.46 -93.08 15.82
N LYS A 365 26.70 -92.70 16.17
CA LYS A 365 27.65 -93.58 16.87
C LYS A 365 27.19 -93.98 18.28
N ARG A 366 26.43 -93.12 18.96
CA ARG A 366 25.84 -93.41 20.29
C ARG A 366 24.42 -93.95 20.24
N ALA A 367 23.80 -94.03 19.06
CA ALA A 367 22.48 -94.62 18.94
C ALA A 367 22.58 -96.10 19.28
N ILE A 368 22.18 -96.43 20.50
CA ILE A 368 21.98 -97.81 20.93
C ILE A 368 21.12 -98.48 19.87
N PRO A 369 21.56 -99.60 19.26
CA PRO A 369 20.83 -100.25 18.20
C PRO A 369 19.41 -100.52 18.70
N LYS A 370 18.43 -99.86 18.08
CA LYS A 370 17.02 -100.06 18.41
C LYS A 370 16.73 -101.54 18.20
N LYS A 371 16.51 -102.27 19.31
CA LYS A 371 16.01 -103.65 19.25
C LYS A 371 14.74 -103.65 18.42
N VAL A 372 14.84 -104.23 17.23
CA VAL A 372 13.73 -104.39 16.29
C VAL A 372 12.79 -105.44 16.87
N ASN A 373 11.82 -105.00 17.66
CA ASN A 373 10.69 -105.84 18.02
C ASN A 373 9.83 -106.04 16.76
N LYS A 374 9.97 -107.21 16.13
CA LYS A 374 9.00 -107.74 15.15
C LYS A 374 7.64 -107.90 15.85
N LYS A 375 6.74 -106.93 15.69
CA LYS A 375 5.32 -107.17 15.96
C LYS A 375 4.42 -106.33 15.05
N GLY A 376 3.77 -107.05 14.13
CA GLY A 376 2.40 -106.79 13.69
C GLY A 376 2.15 -105.54 12.86
N ALA A 377 2.05 -105.74 11.55
CA ALA A 377 1.35 -104.85 10.65
C ALA A 377 -0.12 -104.65 11.07
N LYS A 378 -0.65 -103.42 10.93
CA LYS A 378 -2.05 -103.16 10.54
C LYS A 378 -2.20 -101.76 9.92
N SER A 379 -2.33 -101.79 8.59
CA SER A 379 -3.22 -101.00 7.73
C SER A 379 -3.62 -99.56 8.13
N GLY A 380 -3.37 -98.63 7.22
CA GLY A 380 -4.49 -97.92 6.59
C GLY A 380 -4.39 -96.40 6.44
N LYS A 381 -4.25 -95.99 5.17
CA LYS A 381 -5.13 -95.03 4.46
C LYS A 381 -4.50 -93.69 4.01
N SER A 382 -4.06 -93.75 2.75
CA SER A 382 -4.08 -92.78 1.65
C SER A 382 -4.69 -91.38 1.83
N ARG A 383 -3.98 -90.39 1.29
CA ARG A 383 -4.37 -89.49 0.16
C ARG A 383 -3.29 -88.39 0.03
N SER A 384 -2.35 -88.49 -0.92
CA SER A 384 -2.43 -87.94 -2.29
C SER A 384 -2.89 -86.47 -2.35
N SER A 385 -1.97 -85.56 -2.66
CA SER A 385 -1.90 -84.93 -4.00
C SER A 385 -0.89 -83.77 -4.01
N ASP A 386 0.04 -83.85 -4.96
CA ASP A 386 0.68 -82.72 -5.61
C ASP A 386 -0.33 -81.64 -6.03
N LYS A 387 0.04 -80.36 -5.91
CA LYS A 387 0.36 -79.50 -7.07
C LYS A 387 0.32 -78.00 -6.73
N ASP A 388 1.37 -77.33 -7.20
CA ASP A 388 1.40 -76.07 -7.93
C ASP A 388 0.84 -74.77 -7.33
N GLU A 389 1.82 -73.86 -7.14
CA GLU A 389 1.89 -72.50 -7.69
C GLU A 389 0.71 -71.50 -7.59
N LYS A 390 1.14 -70.30 -7.15
CA LYS A 390 0.72 -68.96 -7.57
C LYS A 390 -0.60 -68.40 -7.04
N GLY A 391 -0.45 -67.30 -6.30
CA GLY A 391 -1.09 -66.05 -6.72
C GLY A 391 -1.95 -65.33 -5.67
N ALA A 392 -1.49 -64.11 -5.37
CA ALA A 392 -2.30 -62.91 -5.19
C ALA A 392 -3.05 -62.63 -3.86
N LYS A 393 -2.49 -61.60 -3.19
CA LYS A 393 -3.11 -60.46 -2.46
C LYS A 393 -3.81 -60.70 -1.11
N PRO A 394 -3.33 -60.03 -0.03
CA PRO A 394 -4.11 -59.86 1.18
C PRO A 394 -4.92 -58.54 1.13
N LYS A 395 -6.25 -58.65 1.32
CA LYS A 395 -7.09 -57.54 1.76
C LYS A 395 -7.50 -57.76 3.22
N GLY A 396 -7.10 -56.82 4.07
CA GLY A 396 -8.07 -56.16 4.96
C GLY A 396 -8.13 -56.59 6.43
N LYS A 397 -7.74 -55.61 7.26
CA LYS A 397 -8.37 -55.18 8.51
C LYS A 397 -8.17 -56.04 9.77
N ALA A 398 -7.22 -55.61 10.58
CA ALA A 398 -7.38 -55.58 12.04
C ALA A 398 -6.83 -54.27 12.60
N LYS A 399 -7.70 -53.52 13.30
CA LYS A 399 -7.35 -52.35 14.12
C LYS A 399 -6.38 -52.74 15.23
N PRO A 400 -5.60 -51.80 15.77
CA PRO A 400 -5.52 -51.70 17.21
C PRO A 400 -5.88 -50.33 17.76
N LYS A 401 -6.19 -50.42 19.05
CA LYS A 401 -6.89 -49.52 19.95
C LYS A 401 -5.87 -48.61 20.65
N ALA A 402 -6.33 -47.44 21.07
CA ALA A 402 -5.55 -46.35 21.64
C ALA A 402 -5.10 -46.56 23.10
N THR A 403 -3.95 -45.95 23.45
CA THR A 403 -3.51 -45.49 24.78
C THR A 403 -2.36 -44.50 24.51
N LYS A 404 -2.45 -43.16 24.68
CA LYS A 404 -2.68 -42.29 25.85
C LYS A 404 -1.51 -42.25 26.87
N SER A 405 -0.64 -41.26 26.72
CA SER A 405 0.25 -40.62 27.73
C SER A 405 0.92 -39.44 27.00
N ASP A 406 0.66 -38.15 27.23
CA ASP A 406 0.65 -37.32 28.43
C ASP A 406 2.00 -37.23 29.18
N LYS A 407 2.41 -35.98 29.47
CA LYS A 407 3.54 -35.53 30.31
C LYS A 407 4.95 -35.80 29.77
N GLY A 408 5.93 -34.91 29.82
CA GLY A 408 6.13 -33.62 30.48
C GLY A 408 7.62 -33.24 30.37
N GLU A 409 7.92 -31.99 30.66
CA GLU A 409 9.22 -31.30 30.64
C GLU A 409 10.40 -32.03 31.31
N SER A 410 11.62 -31.84 30.77
CA SER A 410 12.77 -31.27 31.50
C SER A 410 14.06 -31.37 30.68
N GLU A 411 14.71 -30.26 30.36
CA GLU A 411 16.18 -30.22 30.22
C GLU A 411 16.68 -28.92 30.86
N THR A 412 17.10 -29.07 32.11
CA THR A 412 17.91 -28.15 32.89
C THR A 412 19.39 -28.32 32.54
N ASP A 413 20.07 -27.18 32.50
CA ASP A 413 21.52 -26.98 32.46
C ASP A 413 22.31 -27.74 33.54
N GLY A 414 23.61 -27.94 33.24
CA GLY A 414 24.67 -28.26 34.21
C GLY A 414 25.88 -28.89 33.50
N ALA A 415 26.82 -28.13 32.94
CA ALA A 415 27.89 -27.39 33.62
C ALA A 415 28.74 -28.25 34.59
N GLY A 416 29.81 -28.83 34.03
CA GLY A 416 31.17 -28.84 34.61
C GLY A 416 31.49 -29.83 35.73
N THR A 417 32.49 -30.68 35.50
CA THR A 417 33.76 -30.62 36.25
C THR A 417 34.80 -31.53 35.63
N ASP A 418 36.01 -30.99 35.50
CA ASP A 418 37.26 -31.70 35.24
C ASP A 418 37.47 -32.89 36.18
N THR A 419 38.01 -34.00 35.65
CA THR A 419 39.04 -34.77 36.35
C THR A 419 39.80 -35.67 35.39
N LYS A 420 41.12 -35.46 35.37
CA LYS A 420 42.14 -36.40 34.89
C LYS A 420 41.95 -37.79 35.50
N SER A 421 41.99 -38.83 34.69
CA SER A 421 42.74 -40.05 35.04
C SER A 421 43.05 -40.88 33.81
N ALA A 422 44.33 -41.17 33.66
CA ALA A 422 44.90 -42.08 32.68
C ALA A 422 44.52 -43.55 32.94
N SER A 423 44.81 -44.36 31.92
CA SER A 423 44.92 -45.83 31.91
C SER A 423 43.63 -46.63 31.71
N ARG A 424 43.60 -47.42 30.62
CA ARG A 424 43.90 -48.87 30.65
C ARG A 424 43.11 -49.64 29.56
N SER A 425 43.87 -50.31 28.68
CA SER A 425 43.53 -51.51 27.90
C SER A 425 42.70 -51.39 26.60
N PRO A 426 43.30 -51.72 25.44
CA PRO A 426 42.60 -52.12 24.22
C PRO A 426 42.35 -53.64 24.24
N ARG A 427 41.10 -54.10 24.19
CA ARG A 427 40.78 -55.50 23.82
C ARG A 427 39.28 -55.70 23.60
N GLY A 428 38.92 -56.14 22.39
CA GLY A 428 37.63 -56.75 22.08
C GLY A 428 37.02 -56.29 20.76
N PRO A 429 37.42 -56.87 19.61
CA PRO A 429 36.74 -56.64 18.36
C PRO A 429 35.55 -57.60 18.25
N GLY A 430 34.35 -57.06 18.03
CA GLY A 430 33.27 -57.83 17.41
C GLY A 430 31.92 -57.69 18.09
N LYS A 431 31.00 -57.12 17.31
CA LYS A 431 29.52 -57.26 17.37
C LYS A 431 28.68 -56.08 17.90
N VAL A 432 29.26 -54.92 18.22
CA VAL A 432 28.46 -53.76 18.70
C VAL A 432 28.26 -52.64 17.65
N ASP A 433 28.95 -52.67 16.50
CA ASP A 433 28.93 -51.54 15.55
C ASP A 433 27.78 -51.54 14.52
N THR A 434 27.04 -52.62 14.36
CA THR A 434 25.90 -52.66 13.43
C THR A 434 24.69 -51.88 13.95
N GLU A 435 24.44 -51.90 15.26
CA GLU A 435 23.36 -51.12 15.89
C GLU A 435 23.69 -49.62 15.87
N LYS A 436 24.94 -49.24 16.16
CA LYS A 436 25.39 -47.84 16.00
C LYS A 436 25.32 -47.34 14.56
N ALA A 437 25.57 -48.20 13.58
CA ALA A 437 25.43 -47.84 12.17
C ALA A 437 23.96 -47.66 11.76
N LEU A 438 23.04 -48.48 12.27
CA LEU A 438 21.60 -48.33 12.05
C LEU A 438 21.06 -47.08 12.75
N ASP A 439 21.48 -46.79 13.98
CA ASP A 439 21.14 -45.55 14.69
C ASP A 439 21.66 -44.31 13.96
N ALA A 440 22.86 -44.37 13.36
CA ALA A 440 23.40 -43.28 12.57
C ALA A 440 22.60 -43.04 11.27
N VAL A 441 22.10 -44.11 10.63
CA VAL A 441 21.23 -44.01 9.44
C VAL A 441 19.85 -43.49 9.82
N GLU A 442 19.25 -43.97 10.90
CA GLU A 442 17.98 -43.44 11.43
C GLU A 442 18.11 -41.97 11.83
N ALA A 443 19.20 -41.58 12.52
CA ALA A 443 19.46 -40.20 12.89
C ALA A 443 19.63 -39.31 11.65
N LYS A 444 20.25 -39.82 10.58
CA LYS A 444 20.36 -39.09 9.30
C LYS A 444 19.01 -38.94 8.60
N MET A 445 18.18 -40.00 8.58
CA MET A 445 16.82 -39.93 8.05
C MET A 445 15.94 -38.95 8.86
N ARG A 446 16.05 -38.94 10.19
CA ARG A 446 15.33 -37.97 11.03
C ARG A 446 15.76 -36.53 10.74
N LYS A 447 17.08 -36.29 10.59
CA LYS A 447 17.60 -34.97 10.19
C LYS A 447 17.12 -34.54 8.80
N GLU A 448 17.13 -35.43 7.81
CA GLU A 448 16.61 -35.14 6.46
C GLU A 448 15.10 -34.85 6.48
N MET A 449 14.32 -35.60 7.26
CA MET A 449 12.88 -35.37 7.44
C MET A 449 12.60 -34.04 8.15
N GLU A 450 13.38 -33.67 9.17
CA GLU A 450 13.28 -32.36 9.83
C GLU A 450 13.67 -31.22 8.89
N GLU A 451 14.69 -31.41 8.06
CA GLU A 451 15.09 -30.42 7.06
C GLU A 451 14.01 -30.25 5.99
N ALA A 452 13.40 -31.35 5.52
CA ALA A 452 12.26 -31.32 4.60
C ALA A 452 11.07 -30.57 5.21
N LYS A 453 10.72 -30.84 6.47
CA LYS A 453 9.69 -30.09 7.21
C LYS A 453 10.03 -28.60 7.34
N LYS A 454 11.29 -28.26 7.60
CA LYS A 454 11.74 -26.85 7.64
C LYS A 454 11.61 -26.17 6.28
N ARG A 455 11.93 -26.87 5.18
CA ARG A 455 11.73 -26.35 3.81
C ARG A 455 10.25 -26.17 3.50
N GLU A 456 9.40 -27.13 3.84
CA GLU A 456 7.94 -27.05 3.66
C GLU A 456 7.34 -25.88 4.45
N MET A 457 7.76 -25.68 5.72
CA MET A 457 7.32 -24.53 6.52
C MET A 457 7.77 -23.20 5.94
N LYS A 458 8.98 -23.13 5.36
CA LYS A 458 9.45 -21.93 4.63
C LYS A 458 8.65 -21.71 3.35
N GLN A 459 8.28 -22.77 2.62
CA GLN A 459 7.44 -22.71 1.43
C GLN A 459 6.04 -22.18 1.80
N LYS A 460 5.37 -22.77 2.80
CA LYS A 460 4.07 -22.30 3.31
C LYS A 460 4.09 -20.84 3.74
N LYS A 461 5.18 -20.37 4.38
CA LYS A 461 5.35 -18.95 4.72
C LYS A 461 5.48 -18.05 3.49
N ARG A 462 6.16 -18.51 2.43
CA ARG A 462 6.24 -17.78 1.15
C ARG A 462 4.89 -17.74 0.46
N ASP A 463 4.19 -18.87 0.39
CA ASP A 463 2.88 -18.98 -0.25
C ASP A 463 1.85 -18.10 0.48
N LYS A 464 1.87 -18.08 1.81
CA LYS A 464 1.02 -17.19 2.61
C LYS A 464 1.31 -15.71 2.33
N LYS A 465 2.59 -15.32 2.24
CA LYS A 465 2.97 -13.94 1.87
C LYS A 465 2.56 -13.57 0.44
N ILE A 466 2.55 -14.54 -0.48
CA ILE A 466 2.08 -14.33 -1.86
C ILE A 466 0.56 -14.11 -1.83
N GLN A 467 -0.19 -14.94 -1.11
CA GLN A 467 -1.64 -14.80 -0.94
C GLN A 467 -2.02 -13.47 -0.28
N GLU A 468 -1.31 -13.06 0.78
CA GLU A 468 -1.53 -11.76 1.44
C GLU A 468 -1.31 -10.59 0.47
N LYS A 469 -0.27 -10.65 -0.37
CA LYS A 469 -0.01 -9.63 -1.40
C LYS A 469 -1.05 -9.64 -2.53
N GLU A 470 -1.56 -10.80 -2.90
CA GLU A 470 -2.64 -10.92 -3.89
C GLU A 470 -3.96 -10.36 -3.35
N GLN A 471 -4.29 -10.66 -2.09
CA GLN A 471 -5.44 -10.07 -1.40
C GLN A 471 -5.31 -8.54 -1.31
N GLU A 472 -4.15 -8.02 -0.90
CA GLU A 472 -3.92 -6.58 -0.84
C GLU A 472 -4.08 -5.89 -2.22
N ARG A 473 -3.68 -6.56 -3.31
CA ARG A 473 -3.91 -6.06 -4.68
C ARG A 473 -5.40 -6.06 -5.03
N LEU A 474 -6.11 -7.13 -4.72
CA LEU A 474 -7.55 -7.24 -4.95
C LEU A 474 -8.32 -6.18 -4.14
N ASP A 475 -7.93 -5.94 -2.89
CA ASP A 475 -8.56 -4.92 -2.04
C ASP A 475 -8.32 -3.51 -2.58
N LYS A 476 -7.11 -3.22 -3.08
CA LYS A 476 -6.80 -1.95 -3.77
C LYS A 476 -7.59 -1.78 -5.06
N GLU A 477 -7.73 -2.83 -5.86
CA GLU A 477 -8.56 -2.81 -7.08
C GLU A 477 -10.04 -2.60 -6.74
N ASN A 478 -10.54 -3.29 -5.71
CA ASN A 478 -11.92 -3.12 -5.22
C ASN A 478 -12.18 -1.72 -4.69
N ALA A 479 -11.25 -1.13 -3.94
CA ALA A 479 -11.32 0.25 -3.47
C ALA A 479 -11.36 1.23 -4.65
N ARG A 480 -10.46 1.07 -5.63
CA ARG A 480 -10.45 1.89 -6.85
C ARG A 480 -11.77 1.74 -7.63
N MET A 481 -12.32 0.54 -7.73
CA MET A 481 -13.61 0.31 -8.37
C MET A 481 -14.79 0.89 -7.57
N ALA A 482 -14.69 0.97 -6.25
CA ALA A 482 -15.66 1.68 -5.41
C ALA A 482 -15.62 3.19 -5.69
N GLU A 483 -14.44 3.80 -5.72
CA GLU A 483 -14.25 5.22 -6.07
C GLU A 483 -14.79 5.55 -7.47
N VAL A 484 -14.50 4.70 -8.47
CA VAL A 484 -15.02 4.89 -9.83
C VAL A 484 -16.56 4.82 -9.86
N ARG A 485 -17.16 3.90 -9.08
CA ARG A 485 -18.62 3.80 -8.98
C ARG A 485 -19.23 5.01 -8.27
N GLU A 486 -18.62 5.52 -7.22
CA GLU A 486 -19.07 6.72 -6.52
C GLU A 486 -18.93 7.97 -7.40
N ALA A 487 -17.80 8.15 -8.09
CA ALA A 487 -17.61 9.22 -9.04
C ALA A 487 -18.64 9.16 -10.19
N TYR A 488 -18.98 7.97 -10.67
CA TYR A 488 -20.05 7.80 -11.65
C TYR A 488 -21.41 8.22 -11.06
N ARG A 489 -21.75 7.80 -9.83
CA ARG A 489 -22.99 8.22 -9.16
C ARG A 489 -23.06 9.74 -8.98
N GLN A 490 -22.00 10.37 -8.53
CA GLN A 490 -21.93 11.84 -8.40
C GLN A 490 -22.10 12.54 -9.76
N ASN A 491 -21.48 12.02 -10.82
CA ASN A 491 -21.67 12.58 -12.16
C ASN A 491 -23.11 12.42 -12.66
N VAL A 492 -23.79 11.33 -12.30
CA VAL A 492 -25.22 11.14 -12.62
C VAL A 492 -26.07 12.13 -11.83
N THR A 493 -25.85 12.31 -10.52
CA THR A 493 -26.61 13.28 -9.72
C THR A 493 -26.41 14.71 -10.22
N VAL A 494 -25.18 15.12 -10.55
CA VAL A 494 -24.91 16.45 -11.14
C VAL A 494 -25.64 16.61 -12.49
N LYS A 495 -25.69 15.57 -13.33
CA LYS A 495 -26.45 15.62 -14.58
C LYS A 495 -27.96 15.75 -14.34
N GLU A 496 -28.49 15.08 -13.32
CA GLU A 496 -29.90 15.20 -12.94
C GLU A 496 -30.23 16.57 -12.36
N GLU A 497 -29.37 17.11 -11.49
CA GLU A 497 -29.48 18.47 -10.93
C GLU A 497 -29.45 19.53 -12.03
N THR A 498 -28.46 19.48 -12.93
CA THR A 498 -28.39 20.42 -14.07
C THR A 498 -29.57 20.26 -15.03
N ALA A 499 -30.12 19.06 -15.21
CA ALA A 499 -31.34 18.85 -15.99
C ALA A 499 -32.57 19.44 -15.27
N ALA A 500 -32.66 19.31 -13.95
CA ALA A 500 -33.72 19.90 -13.13
C ALA A 500 -33.66 21.43 -13.15
N GLU A 501 -32.47 22.03 -13.04
CA GLU A 501 -32.26 23.47 -13.19
C GLU A 501 -32.72 23.95 -14.57
N LYS A 502 -32.35 23.25 -15.65
CA LYS A 502 -32.82 23.58 -17.01
C LYS A 502 -34.34 23.52 -17.12
N ARG A 503 -34.99 22.52 -16.52
CA ARG A 503 -36.46 22.43 -16.49
C ARG A 503 -37.08 23.60 -15.73
N LEU A 504 -36.48 24.01 -14.62
CA LEU A 504 -36.93 25.14 -13.83
C LEU A 504 -36.79 26.47 -14.59
N ILE A 505 -35.66 26.67 -15.27
CA ILE A 505 -35.43 27.85 -16.14
C ILE A 505 -36.43 27.87 -17.30
N LEU A 506 -36.69 26.73 -17.95
CA LEU A 506 -37.68 26.65 -19.03
C LEU A 506 -39.09 26.95 -18.52
N ALA A 507 -39.46 26.46 -17.33
CA ALA A 507 -40.73 26.76 -16.70
C ALA A 507 -40.86 28.26 -16.34
N GLN A 508 -39.80 28.89 -15.85
CA GLN A 508 -39.77 30.34 -15.59
C GLN A 508 -39.93 31.13 -16.89
N LYS A 509 -39.20 30.79 -17.95
CA LYS A 509 -39.35 31.42 -19.27
C LYS A 509 -40.75 31.26 -19.85
N ALA A 510 -41.37 30.10 -19.68
CA ALA A 510 -42.75 29.86 -20.11
C ALA A 510 -43.73 30.78 -19.37
N LYS A 511 -43.60 30.89 -18.04
CA LYS A 511 -44.43 31.82 -17.23
C LYS A 511 -44.20 33.29 -17.62
N GLU A 512 -42.94 33.69 -17.84
CA GLU A 512 -42.62 35.04 -18.32
C GLU A 512 -43.26 35.31 -19.69
N ALA A 513 -43.21 34.33 -20.61
CA ALA A 513 -43.86 34.43 -21.91
C ALA A 513 -45.40 34.51 -21.81
N GLU A 514 -46.02 33.73 -20.91
CA GLU A 514 -47.47 33.80 -20.63
C GLU A 514 -47.85 35.18 -20.09
N THR A 515 -47.14 35.69 -19.07
CA THR A 515 -47.42 37.02 -18.51
C THR A 515 -47.17 38.14 -19.53
N ALA A 516 -46.18 38.00 -20.42
CA ALA A 516 -45.95 38.93 -21.51
C ALA A 516 -47.11 38.88 -22.53
N ALA A 517 -47.59 37.69 -22.89
CA ALA A 517 -48.74 37.52 -23.77
C ALA A 517 -50.01 38.13 -23.16
N GLU A 518 -50.26 37.93 -21.87
CA GLU A 518 -51.37 38.57 -21.14
C GLU A 518 -51.28 40.10 -21.16
N ARG A 519 -50.09 40.67 -20.94
CA ARG A 519 -49.87 42.13 -21.07
C ARG A 519 -50.22 42.61 -22.48
N THR A 520 -49.73 41.94 -23.51
CA THR A 520 -50.07 42.31 -24.91
C THR A 520 -51.56 42.19 -25.20
N LYS A 521 -52.26 41.22 -24.60
CA LYS A 521 -53.70 41.05 -24.74
C LYS A 521 -54.47 42.18 -24.05
N LEU A 522 -54.05 42.57 -22.84
CA LEU A 522 -54.63 43.71 -22.11
C LEU A 522 -54.39 45.03 -22.86
N ASP A 523 -53.20 45.24 -23.40
CA ASP A 523 -52.89 46.44 -24.20
C ASP A 523 -53.71 46.49 -25.49
N ARG A 524 -53.87 45.36 -26.19
CA ARG A 524 -54.77 45.27 -27.35
C ARG A 524 -56.21 45.60 -26.97
N ALA A 525 -56.74 45.00 -25.91
CA ALA A 525 -58.10 45.29 -25.43
C ALA A 525 -58.28 46.77 -25.05
N ARG A 526 -57.25 47.41 -24.48
CA ARG A 526 -57.26 48.84 -24.19
C ARG A 526 -57.30 49.67 -25.48
N LEU A 527 -56.49 49.33 -26.48
CA LEU A 527 -56.49 50.01 -27.79
C LEU A 527 -57.82 49.85 -28.52
N ASP A 528 -58.43 48.66 -28.45
CA ASP A 528 -59.73 48.38 -29.06
C ASP A 528 -60.84 49.22 -28.41
N ARG A 529 -60.87 49.32 -27.06
CA ARG A 529 -61.81 50.22 -26.35
C ARG A 529 -61.63 51.69 -26.77
N VAL A 530 -60.39 52.16 -26.90
CA VAL A 530 -60.10 53.53 -27.35
C VAL A 530 -60.59 53.73 -28.80
N ARG A 531 -60.40 52.73 -29.65
CA ARG A 531 -60.89 52.74 -31.03
C ARG A 531 -62.42 52.80 -31.10
N GLU A 532 -63.10 51.95 -30.33
CA GLU A 532 -64.57 51.93 -30.24
C GLU A 532 -65.12 53.28 -29.73
N GLN A 533 -64.51 53.84 -28.67
CA GLN A 533 -64.89 55.18 -28.18
C GLN A 533 -64.70 56.27 -29.24
N ASN A 534 -63.62 56.21 -30.03
CA ASN A 534 -63.39 57.15 -31.12
C ASN A 534 -64.38 56.97 -32.28
N ILE A 535 -64.78 55.74 -32.60
CA ILE A 535 -65.82 55.44 -33.59
C ILE A 535 -67.16 55.99 -33.11
N ALA A 536 -67.57 55.67 -31.88
CA ALA A 536 -68.81 56.16 -31.29
C ALA A 536 -68.88 57.69 -31.24
N ARG A 537 -67.76 58.37 -30.91
CA ARG A 537 -67.67 59.85 -30.98
C ARG A 537 -67.90 60.37 -32.39
N LYS A 538 -67.29 59.74 -33.41
CA LYS A 538 -67.48 60.13 -34.82
C LYS A 538 -68.91 59.88 -35.31
N GLU A 539 -69.52 58.78 -34.90
CA GLU A 539 -70.92 58.47 -35.22
C GLU A 539 -71.88 59.46 -34.56
N MET A 540 -71.68 59.78 -33.29
CA MET A 540 -72.43 60.84 -32.60
C MET A 540 -72.30 62.20 -33.28
N GLN A 541 -71.07 62.57 -33.71
CA GLN A 541 -70.85 63.80 -34.48
C GLN A 541 -71.58 63.78 -35.83
N ARG A 542 -71.58 62.64 -36.54
CA ARG A 542 -72.33 62.48 -37.80
C ARG A 542 -73.84 62.58 -37.60
N LEU A 543 -74.38 61.94 -36.57
CA LEU A 543 -75.80 62.03 -36.24
C LEU A 543 -76.21 63.45 -35.84
N ALA A 544 -75.38 64.13 -35.04
CA ALA A 544 -75.59 65.54 -34.70
C ALA A 544 -75.58 66.44 -35.95
N ALA A 545 -74.66 66.20 -36.89
CA ALA A 545 -74.58 66.94 -38.16
C ALA A 545 -75.74 66.64 -39.13
N LEU A 546 -76.41 65.49 -38.99
CA LEU A 546 -77.62 65.17 -39.76
C LEU A 546 -78.90 65.75 -39.15
N CYS A 547 -78.88 66.10 -37.86
CA CYS A 547 -80.01 66.70 -37.16
C CYS A 547 -79.98 68.24 -37.13
N ALA A 548 -78.81 68.84 -37.38
CA ALA A 548 -78.61 70.27 -37.59
C ALA A 548 -78.81 70.60 -39.08
#